data_AF-K1RLX7-F1
#
_entry.id   AF-K1RLX7-F1
#
_cell.length_a   1.000
_cell.length_b   1.000
_cell.length_c   1.000
_cell.angle_alpha   90.00
_cell.angle_beta   90.00
_cell.angle_gamma   90.00
#
_symmetry.space_group_name_H-M   'P 1'
#
loop_
_entity.id
_entity.type
_entity.pdbx_description
1 polymer ?
#
loop_
_entity_poly.entity_id
_entity_poly.type
_entity_poly.pdbx_seq_one_letter_code
_entity_poly.pdbx_strand_id
1 'polypeptide(L)'
;VIMDSHEAGAQNWTPGFEQEFLRRKGYDLFSYLPAMMGYIVGSVAETDAFLYDLRRTVADVISDNYFGTLQTLCNKAGVDFTAQATGNGLSLVADNLQAKGRVQKPQGEFWAKHIHGSYDIKEASSAAHIYGKRIASAEAYTDAKFSQSLAELKNLADFAYAAQVNEFVVCASAYQPWLDKYPGSTGGGRHYCLNRNNTYWEYSRPFWDYQARCAGLMRKGMPVVDLCIYVGQNPPVKLLTYRLPEIPEGYDWDVCT
;
A
#
# COMPACT_ATOMS: atom_id res chain seq x y z
N VAL A 1 -14.51 -0.31 6.20
CA VAL A 1 -13.48 0.50 6.90
C VAL A 1 -12.33 0.74 5.92
N ILE A 2 -11.78 1.95 5.90
CA ILE A 2 -10.62 2.30 5.08
C ILE A 2 -9.54 2.78 6.04
N MET A 3 -8.31 2.30 5.84
CA MET A 3 -7.12 2.80 6.54
C MET A 3 -6.15 3.35 5.51
N ASP A 4 -5.84 4.63 5.68
CA ASP A 4 -4.89 5.34 4.83
C ASP A 4 -3.46 4.79 5.00
N SER A 5 -2.50 5.30 4.22
CA SER A 5 -1.09 5.02 4.49
C SER A 5 -0.70 5.52 5.88
N HIS A 6 0.37 4.96 6.45
CA HIS A 6 0.79 5.32 7.81
C HIS A 6 1.86 6.40 7.78
N GLU A 7 1.62 7.50 8.49
CA GLU A 7 2.58 8.61 8.67
C GLU A 7 2.80 8.99 10.15
N ALA A 8 2.34 8.16 11.11
CA ALA A 8 2.48 8.46 12.54
C ALA A 8 3.91 8.22 13.10
N GLY A 9 4.89 7.97 12.23
CA GLY A 9 6.28 7.70 12.59
C GLY A 9 6.54 6.28 13.08
N ALA A 10 7.79 6.04 13.49
CA ALA A 10 8.27 4.74 13.93
C ALA A 10 8.11 4.54 15.45
N GLN A 11 7.88 3.29 15.83
CA GLN A 11 7.87 2.82 17.22
C GLN A 11 8.67 1.51 17.30
N ASN A 12 9.35 1.28 18.42
CA ASN A 12 10.15 0.07 18.64
C ASN A 12 9.88 -0.61 20.00
N TRP A 13 8.82 -0.19 20.71
CA TRP A 13 8.46 -0.75 22.00
C TRP A 13 6.95 -0.65 22.27
N THR A 14 6.44 -1.59 23.05
CA THR A 14 5.09 -1.58 23.65
C THR A 14 5.09 -2.57 24.83
N PRO A 15 4.24 -2.41 25.85
CA PRO A 15 4.11 -3.42 26.91
C PRO A 15 3.79 -4.81 26.32
N GLY A 16 4.51 -5.85 26.76
CA GLY A 16 4.38 -7.21 26.25
C GLY A 16 5.19 -7.51 24.99
N PHE A 17 5.93 -6.53 24.45
CA PHE A 17 6.80 -6.75 23.30
C PHE A 17 7.87 -7.81 23.57
N GLU A 18 8.36 -7.90 24.80
CA GLU A 18 9.34 -8.89 25.22
C GLU A 18 8.82 -10.33 25.10
N GLN A 19 7.53 -10.52 25.34
CA GLN A 19 6.87 -11.82 25.21
C GLN A 19 6.70 -12.18 23.73
N GLU A 20 6.31 -11.22 22.90
CA GLU A 20 6.24 -11.41 21.45
C GLU A 20 7.60 -11.71 20.82
N PHE A 21 8.65 -11.01 21.26
CA PHE A 21 10.02 -11.27 20.83
C PHE A 21 10.46 -12.67 21.23
N LEU A 22 10.36 -13.02 22.52
CA LEU A 22 10.72 -14.35 23.01
C LEU A 22 9.98 -15.46 22.26
N ARG A 23 8.67 -15.29 22.05
CA ARG A 23 7.82 -16.26 21.33
C ARG A 23 8.25 -16.45 19.88
N ARG A 24 8.66 -15.37 19.19
CA ARG A 24 9.01 -15.41 17.75
C ARG A 24 10.47 -15.78 17.50
N LYS A 25 11.37 -15.40 18.40
CA LYS A 25 12.82 -15.53 18.23
C LYS A 25 13.43 -16.67 19.05
N GLY A 26 12.75 -17.12 20.10
CA GLY A 26 13.18 -18.24 20.93
C GLY A 26 14.25 -17.89 21.97
N TYR A 27 14.56 -16.60 22.16
CA TYR A 27 15.46 -16.11 23.20
C TYR A 27 14.99 -14.79 23.77
N ASP A 28 15.46 -14.47 24.97
CA ASP A 28 15.10 -13.26 25.70
C ASP A 28 15.92 -12.05 25.24
N LEU A 29 15.30 -10.87 25.18
CA LEU A 29 15.94 -9.65 24.68
C LEU A 29 16.63 -8.81 25.77
N PHE A 30 16.39 -9.05 27.06
CA PHE A 30 16.84 -8.17 28.15
C PHE A 30 18.36 -8.00 28.18
N SER A 31 19.12 -9.07 27.92
CA SER A 31 20.59 -8.99 27.84
C SER A 31 21.09 -8.15 26.68
N TYR A 32 20.27 -7.95 25.64
CA TYR A 32 20.60 -7.19 24.44
C TYR A 32 20.03 -5.77 24.43
N LEU A 33 19.25 -5.35 25.43
CA LEU A 33 18.72 -3.98 25.50
C LEU A 33 19.76 -2.87 25.34
N PRO A 34 21.02 -2.99 25.82
CA PRO A 34 22.05 -1.99 25.54
C PRO A 34 22.29 -1.76 24.04
N ALA A 35 22.10 -2.77 23.18
CA ALA A 35 22.22 -2.62 21.74
C ALA A 35 21.24 -1.60 21.14
N MET A 36 20.04 -1.47 21.74
CA MET A 36 19.05 -0.47 21.31
C MET A 36 19.51 0.98 21.59
N MET A 37 20.48 1.16 22.48
CA MET A 37 21.12 2.45 22.77
C MET A 37 22.45 2.64 22.03
N GLY A 38 22.82 1.72 21.14
CA GLY A 38 24.04 1.78 20.33
C GLY A 38 25.28 1.13 20.95
N TYR A 39 25.14 0.35 22.03
CA TYR A 39 26.26 -0.39 22.62
C TYR A 39 26.44 -1.76 21.96
N ILE A 40 27.70 -2.19 21.79
CA ILE A 40 27.99 -3.56 21.35
C ILE A 40 27.79 -4.50 22.54
N VAL A 41 26.94 -5.50 22.35
CA VAL A 41 26.74 -6.62 23.28
C VAL A 41 27.32 -7.87 22.64
N GLY A 42 28.27 -8.52 23.31
CA GLY A 42 29.02 -9.64 22.76
C GLY A 42 29.94 -9.18 21.61
N SER A 43 29.53 -9.42 20.37
CA SER A 43 30.25 -8.98 19.16
C SER A 43 29.39 -8.10 18.25
N VAL A 44 30.02 -7.44 17.27
CA VAL A 44 29.30 -6.64 16.25
C VAL A 44 28.27 -7.49 15.51
N ALA A 45 28.66 -8.68 15.06
CA ALA A 45 27.77 -9.59 14.33
C ALA A 45 26.58 -10.05 15.19
N GLU A 46 26.81 -10.30 16.48
CA GLU A 46 25.77 -10.68 17.42
C GLU A 46 24.79 -9.53 17.71
N THR A 47 25.34 -8.33 17.90
CA THR A 47 24.55 -7.10 18.07
C THR A 47 23.69 -6.81 16.83
N ASP A 48 24.25 -6.94 15.63
CA ASP A 48 23.53 -6.74 14.38
C ASP A 48 22.43 -7.77 14.17
N ALA A 49 22.69 -9.04 14.50
CA ALA A 49 21.70 -10.12 14.45
C ALA A 49 20.52 -9.84 15.40
N PHE A 50 20.81 -9.40 16.63
CA PHE A 50 19.77 -8.99 17.58
C PHE A 50 18.94 -7.81 17.04
N LEU A 51 19.59 -6.76 16.52
CA LEU A 51 18.88 -5.59 15.99
C LEU A 51 18.04 -5.94 14.76
N TYR A 52 18.49 -6.88 13.93
CA TYR A 52 17.68 -7.46 12.85
C TYR A 52 16.43 -8.15 13.43
N ASP A 53 16.60 -9.03 14.40
CA ASP A 53 15.49 -9.75 15.03
C ASP A 53 14.49 -8.82 15.70
N LEU A 54 14.98 -7.75 16.32
CA LEU A 54 14.16 -6.70 16.93
C LEU A 54 13.28 -6.04 15.86
N ARG A 55 13.88 -5.54 14.76
CA ARG A 55 13.13 -4.90 13.67
C ARG A 55 12.16 -5.86 12.98
N ARG A 56 12.55 -7.12 12.79
CA ARG A 56 11.68 -8.16 12.24
C ARG A 56 10.49 -8.45 13.14
N THR A 57 10.70 -8.53 14.45
CA THR A 57 9.63 -8.67 15.43
C THR A 57 8.68 -7.47 15.41
N VAL A 58 9.21 -6.23 15.34
CA VAL A 58 8.42 -5.01 15.19
C VAL A 58 7.54 -5.07 13.93
N ALA A 59 8.11 -5.40 12.78
CA ALA A 59 7.38 -5.49 11.52
C ALA A 59 6.28 -6.56 11.55
N ASP A 60 6.56 -7.69 12.21
CA ASP A 60 5.59 -8.78 12.35
C ASP A 60 4.42 -8.40 13.25
N VAL A 61 4.68 -7.79 14.41
CA VAL A 61 3.60 -7.39 15.33
C VAL A 61 2.80 -6.22 14.76
N ILE A 62 3.38 -5.35 13.95
CA ILE A 62 2.61 -4.34 13.21
C ILE A 62 1.67 -5.03 12.22
N SER A 63 2.17 -5.98 11.43
CA SER A 63 1.34 -6.72 10.49
C SER A 63 0.21 -7.47 11.20
N ASP A 64 0.55 -8.26 12.21
CA ASP A 64 -0.41 -9.16 12.88
C ASP A 64 -1.34 -8.40 13.84
N ASN A 65 -0.79 -7.54 14.71
CA ASN A 65 -1.56 -6.94 15.80
C ASN A 65 -2.25 -5.64 15.40
N TYR A 66 -1.72 -4.87 14.44
CA TYR A 66 -2.38 -3.64 13.97
C TYR A 66 -3.33 -3.97 12.81
N PHE A 67 -2.79 -4.40 11.68
CA PHE A 67 -3.61 -4.67 10.49
C PHE A 67 -4.46 -5.95 10.65
N GLY A 68 -3.90 -7.04 11.16
CA GLY A 68 -4.61 -8.31 11.36
C GLY A 68 -5.73 -8.22 12.40
N THR A 69 -5.52 -7.50 13.50
CA THR A 69 -6.59 -7.23 14.48
C THR A 69 -7.70 -6.41 13.87
N LEU A 70 -7.39 -5.33 13.15
CA LEU A 70 -8.43 -4.49 12.54
C LEU A 70 -9.21 -5.27 11.47
N GLN A 71 -8.55 -6.13 10.68
CA GLN A 71 -9.23 -7.05 9.77
C GLN A 71 -10.19 -7.98 10.54
N THR A 72 -9.75 -8.54 11.66
CA THR A 72 -10.60 -9.41 12.50
C THR A 72 -11.82 -8.67 13.04
N LEU A 73 -11.65 -7.42 13.48
CA LEU A 73 -12.76 -6.57 13.95
C LEU A 73 -13.73 -6.23 12.81
N CYS A 74 -13.22 -5.91 11.61
CA CYS A 74 -14.05 -5.65 10.43
C CYS A 74 -14.86 -6.89 10.03
N ASN A 75 -14.24 -8.07 10.03
CA ASN A 75 -14.95 -9.34 9.78
C ASN A 75 -16.08 -9.57 10.79
N LYS A 76 -15.83 -9.34 12.08
CA LYS A 76 -16.85 -9.47 13.14
C LYS A 76 -18.00 -8.47 12.95
N ALA A 77 -17.71 -7.29 12.44
CA ALA A 77 -18.71 -6.25 12.16
C ALA A 77 -19.41 -6.42 10.79
N GLY A 78 -19.01 -7.39 9.97
CA GLY A 78 -19.58 -7.62 8.64
C GLY A 78 -19.26 -6.52 7.62
N VAL A 79 -18.12 -5.83 7.78
CA VAL A 79 -17.68 -4.76 6.88
C VAL A 79 -16.36 -5.10 6.22
N ASP A 80 -16.20 -4.70 4.96
CA ASP A 80 -14.94 -4.86 4.24
C ASP A 80 -13.85 -3.96 4.83
N PHE A 81 -12.61 -4.43 4.83
CA PHE A 81 -11.44 -3.64 5.19
C PHE A 81 -10.47 -3.46 4.02
N THR A 82 -10.28 -2.18 3.65
CA THR A 82 -9.28 -1.75 2.67
C THR A 82 -8.19 -0.99 3.39
N ALA A 83 -6.93 -1.26 3.07
CA ALA A 83 -5.82 -0.49 3.63
C ALA A 83 -4.69 -0.30 2.65
N GLN A 84 -4.11 0.90 2.64
CA GLN A 84 -2.81 1.14 2.01
C GLN A 84 -1.65 0.50 2.78
N ALA A 85 -1.93 0.10 4.01
CA ALA A 85 -1.00 -0.47 4.98
C ALA A 85 0.08 0.55 5.35
N THR A 86 1.35 0.15 5.33
CA THR A 86 2.46 1.09 5.57
C THR A 86 2.53 2.15 4.47
N GLY A 87 2.11 1.79 3.25
CA GLY A 87 2.07 2.68 2.10
C GLY A 87 3.45 3.08 1.60
N ASN A 88 3.47 3.98 0.62
CA ASN A 88 4.68 4.34 -0.10
C ASN A 88 5.73 5.06 0.79
N GLY A 89 5.28 5.77 1.83
CA GLY A 89 6.15 6.55 2.73
C GLY A 89 7.06 5.72 3.63
N LEU A 90 6.73 4.44 3.90
CA LEU A 90 7.51 3.53 4.75
C LEU A 90 7.96 4.17 6.08
N SER A 91 7.07 4.93 6.71
CA SER A 91 7.40 5.75 7.89
C SER A 91 7.54 4.95 9.20
N LEU A 92 7.33 3.63 9.13
CA LEU A 92 7.46 2.69 10.23
C LEU A 92 8.36 1.51 9.85
N VAL A 93 8.91 0.84 10.86
CA VAL A 93 9.67 -0.42 10.68
C VAL A 93 8.71 -1.55 10.38
N ALA A 94 8.35 -1.71 9.11
CA ALA A 94 7.39 -2.70 8.66
C ALA A 94 7.82 -3.40 7.38
N ASP A 95 7.12 -4.49 7.11
CA ASP A 95 7.10 -5.17 5.82
C ASP A 95 5.79 -4.81 5.13
N ASN A 96 5.84 -3.96 4.10
CA ASN A 96 4.64 -3.43 3.48
C ASN A 96 3.82 -4.52 2.79
N LEU A 97 4.48 -5.52 2.19
CA LEU A 97 3.83 -6.65 1.52
C LEU A 97 3.10 -7.55 2.51
N GLN A 98 3.76 -7.89 3.62
CA GLN A 98 3.13 -8.65 4.70
C GLN A 98 1.92 -7.90 5.29
N ALA A 99 2.06 -6.60 5.56
CA ALA A 99 0.99 -5.77 6.11
C ALA A 99 -0.22 -5.68 5.15
N LYS A 100 0.02 -5.43 3.86
CA LYS A 100 -1.02 -5.49 2.82
C LYS A 100 -1.68 -6.87 2.73
N GLY A 101 -0.92 -7.95 2.94
CA GLY A 101 -1.44 -9.32 2.98
C GLY A 101 -2.42 -9.61 4.12
N ARG A 102 -2.37 -8.84 5.22
CA ARG A 102 -3.27 -8.99 6.37
C ARG A 102 -4.65 -8.37 6.16
N VAL A 103 -4.83 -7.53 5.14
CA VAL A 103 -6.11 -6.88 4.85
C VAL A 103 -6.89 -7.57 3.74
N GLN A 104 -8.18 -7.31 3.64
CA GLN A 104 -9.07 -7.94 2.66
C GLN A 104 -8.89 -7.35 1.27
N LYS A 105 -8.71 -6.03 1.18
CA LYS A 105 -8.42 -5.30 -0.06
C LYS A 105 -7.11 -4.53 0.13
N PRO A 106 -5.95 -5.14 -0.17
CA PRO A 106 -4.70 -4.39 -0.21
C PRO A 106 -4.82 -3.24 -1.20
N GLN A 107 -4.46 -2.04 -0.75
CA GLN A 107 -4.55 -0.83 -1.54
C GLN A 107 -3.15 -0.27 -1.79
N GLY A 108 -2.88 0.20 -3.00
CA GLY A 108 -1.73 1.04 -3.31
C GLY A 108 -2.16 2.47 -3.60
N GLU A 109 -1.25 3.30 -4.08
CA GLU A 109 -1.57 4.65 -4.57
C GLU A 109 -0.82 5.02 -5.86
N PHE A 110 -1.47 5.83 -6.70
CA PHE A 110 -0.81 6.49 -7.82
C PHE A 110 -1.32 7.92 -8.02
N TRP A 111 -0.38 8.80 -8.36
CA TRP A 111 -0.59 10.24 -8.39
C TRP A 111 -0.60 10.73 -9.83
N ALA A 112 -1.24 11.88 -10.04
CA ALA A 112 -1.25 12.56 -11.34
C ALA A 112 0.16 12.88 -11.89
N LYS A 113 1.15 13.03 -11.00
CA LYS A 113 2.57 13.24 -11.34
C LYS A 113 3.33 11.96 -11.75
N HIS A 114 2.76 10.78 -11.50
CA HIS A 114 3.40 9.49 -11.77
C HIS A 114 3.18 9.03 -13.22
N ILE A 115 3.60 9.86 -14.18
CA ILE A 115 3.42 9.59 -15.62
C ILE A 115 4.19 8.35 -16.12
N HIS A 116 5.13 7.85 -15.31
CA HIS A 116 5.89 6.61 -15.56
C HIS A 116 5.54 5.51 -14.55
N GLY A 117 4.45 5.69 -13.80
CA GLY A 117 3.96 4.71 -12.85
C GLY A 117 4.34 4.91 -11.39
N SER A 118 3.67 4.11 -10.55
CA SER A 118 3.92 3.95 -9.13
C SER A 118 4.23 2.49 -8.85
N TYR A 119 5.08 2.20 -7.85
CA TYR A 119 5.41 0.82 -7.48
C TYR A 119 4.59 0.31 -6.28
N ASP A 120 3.96 1.20 -5.51
CA ASP A 120 3.08 0.81 -4.40
C ASP A 120 1.82 0.09 -4.90
N ILE A 121 1.34 0.43 -6.11
CA ILE A 121 0.27 -0.32 -6.78
C ILE A 121 0.69 -1.74 -7.17
N LYS A 122 1.97 -1.97 -7.49
CA LYS A 122 2.49 -3.31 -7.80
C LYS A 122 2.69 -4.14 -6.54
N GLU A 123 3.07 -3.51 -5.43
CA GLU A 123 3.06 -4.18 -4.12
C GLU A 123 1.65 -4.58 -3.69
N ALA A 124 0.65 -3.73 -3.96
CA ALA A 124 -0.75 -4.05 -3.65
C ALA A 124 -1.30 -5.23 -4.46
N SER A 125 -1.02 -5.29 -5.77
CA SER A 125 -1.40 -6.45 -6.59
C SER A 125 -0.61 -7.70 -6.21
N SER A 126 0.70 -7.60 -5.98
CA SER A 126 1.52 -8.74 -5.52
C SER A 126 0.98 -9.31 -4.20
N ALA A 127 0.67 -8.45 -3.22
CA ALA A 127 0.06 -8.87 -1.97
C ALA A 127 -1.33 -9.50 -2.18
N ALA A 128 -2.14 -8.95 -3.10
CA ALA A 128 -3.42 -9.56 -3.43
C ALA A 128 -3.24 -10.98 -3.97
N HIS A 129 -2.31 -11.18 -4.90
CA HIS A 129 -2.08 -12.47 -5.54
C HIS A 129 -1.54 -13.51 -4.56
N ILE A 130 -0.46 -13.17 -3.85
CA ILE A 130 0.23 -14.07 -2.91
C ILE A 130 -0.69 -14.48 -1.75
N TYR A 131 -1.49 -13.55 -1.23
CA TYR A 131 -2.40 -13.82 -0.10
C TYR A 131 -3.82 -14.21 -0.54
N GLY A 132 -4.04 -14.51 -1.82
CA GLY A 132 -5.32 -15.01 -2.34
C GLY A 132 -6.48 -14.02 -2.21
N LYS A 133 -6.20 -12.72 -2.26
CA LYS A 133 -7.20 -11.65 -2.26
C LYS A 133 -7.67 -11.40 -3.68
N ARG A 134 -8.99 -11.25 -3.83
CA ARG A 134 -9.60 -10.99 -5.14
C ARG A 134 -9.36 -9.56 -5.63
N ILE A 135 -9.25 -8.61 -4.71
CA ILE A 135 -9.18 -7.18 -5.03
C ILE A 135 -7.81 -6.64 -4.67
N ALA A 136 -7.15 -6.07 -5.67
CA ALA A 136 -6.04 -5.14 -5.51
C ALA A 136 -6.58 -3.74 -5.79
N SER A 137 -6.60 -2.89 -4.77
CA SER A 137 -7.16 -1.54 -4.85
C SER A 137 -6.07 -0.50 -5.07
N ALA A 138 -6.44 0.68 -5.56
CA ALA A 138 -5.55 1.83 -5.53
C ALA A 138 -6.31 3.13 -5.24
N GLU A 139 -5.71 3.98 -4.41
CA GLU A 139 -5.99 5.40 -4.43
C GLU A 139 -5.55 5.97 -5.78
N ALA A 140 -6.51 6.51 -6.54
CA ALA A 140 -6.33 6.83 -7.94
C ALA A 140 -6.33 8.33 -8.19
N TYR A 141 -5.37 8.79 -8.98
CA TYR A 141 -5.25 10.15 -9.50
C TYR A 141 -4.98 11.23 -8.44
N THR A 142 -4.31 10.87 -7.35
CA THR A 142 -3.97 11.81 -6.27
C THR A 142 -3.33 13.08 -6.83
N ASP A 143 -3.81 14.23 -6.34
CA ASP A 143 -3.40 15.56 -6.78
C ASP A 143 -3.71 15.92 -8.24
N ALA A 144 -4.65 15.23 -8.89
CA ALA A 144 -5.16 15.64 -10.19
C ALA A 144 -5.66 17.10 -10.18
N LYS A 145 -5.32 17.85 -11.23
CA LYS A 145 -5.62 19.27 -11.37
C LYS A 145 -6.78 19.49 -12.34
N PHE A 146 -7.48 20.61 -12.21
CA PHE A 146 -8.54 21.02 -13.15
C PHE A 146 -8.04 21.20 -14.59
N SER A 147 -6.74 21.43 -14.78
CA SER A 147 -6.12 21.52 -16.11
C SER A 147 -5.93 20.18 -16.80
N GLN A 148 -6.04 19.06 -16.07
CA GLN A 148 -5.85 17.73 -16.63
C GLN A 148 -7.13 17.20 -17.25
N SER A 149 -6.99 16.64 -18.45
CA SER A 149 -8.04 16.00 -19.23
C SER A 149 -8.24 14.54 -18.85
N LEU A 150 -9.42 13.98 -19.18
CA LEU A 150 -9.68 12.55 -19.03
C LEU A 150 -8.75 11.69 -19.88
N ALA A 151 -8.21 12.21 -20.99
CA ALA A 151 -7.23 11.50 -21.82
C ALA A 151 -5.90 11.32 -21.08
N GLU A 152 -5.44 12.33 -20.34
CA GLU A 152 -4.25 12.22 -19.49
C GLU A 152 -4.47 11.26 -18.33
N LEU A 153 -5.64 11.32 -17.69
CA LEU A 153 -5.99 10.39 -16.59
C LEU A 153 -6.11 8.94 -17.08
N LYS A 154 -6.56 8.72 -18.33
CA LYS A 154 -6.61 7.38 -18.92
C LYS A 154 -5.22 6.74 -18.97
N ASN A 155 -4.17 7.47 -19.34
CA ASN A 155 -2.82 6.89 -19.38
C ASN A 155 -2.35 6.41 -17.99
N LEU A 156 -2.70 7.15 -16.92
CA LEU A 156 -2.40 6.73 -15.55
C LEU A 156 -3.20 5.50 -15.14
N ALA A 157 -4.49 5.45 -15.51
CA ALA A 157 -5.36 4.31 -15.30
C ALA A 157 -4.78 3.05 -15.94
N ASP A 158 -4.36 3.16 -17.19
CA ASP A 158 -3.81 2.05 -17.99
C ASP A 158 -2.50 1.52 -17.39
N PHE A 159 -1.64 2.41 -16.88
CA PHE A 159 -0.46 1.99 -16.13
C PHE A 159 -0.84 1.19 -14.89
N ALA A 160 -1.84 1.65 -14.12
CA ALA A 160 -2.25 0.94 -12.91
C ALA A 160 -2.92 -0.42 -13.22
N TYR A 161 -3.67 -0.51 -14.31
CA TYR A 161 -4.18 -1.79 -14.81
C TYR A 161 -3.06 -2.72 -15.28
N ALA A 162 -2.02 -2.21 -15.95
CA ALA A 162 -0.85 -2.99 -16.30
C ALA A 162 -0.07 -3.48 -15.07
N ALA A 163 -0.09 -2.72 -13.97
CA ALA A 163 0.40 -3.15 -12.65
C ALA A 163 -0.58 -4.08 -11.91
N GLN A 164 -1.64 -4.55 -12.59
CA GLN A 164 -2.64 -5.51 -12.10
C GLN A 164 -3.56 -5.01 -10.97
N VAL A 165 -3.68 -3.70 -10.78
CA VAL A 165 -4.75 -3.13 -9.92
C VAL A 165 -6.10 -3.38 -10.58
N ASN A 166 -7.12 -3.74 -9.79
CA ASN A 166 -8.45 -4.04 -10.31
C ASN A 166 -9.59 -3.35 -9.54
N GLU A 167 -9.28 -2.35 -8.72
CA GLU A 167 -10.22 -1.42 -8.08
C GLU A 167 -9.58 -0.05 -7.95
N PHE A 168 -10.30 1.00 -8.35
CA PHE A 168 -9.86 2.37 -8.11
C PHE A 168 -10.76 3.06 -7.09
N VAL A 169 -10.14 3.70 -6.13
CA VAL A 169 -10.74 4.63 -5.16
C VAL A 169 -10.24 6.02 -5.53
N VAL A 170 -11.11 6.81 -6.14
CA VAL A 170 -10.74 8.10 -6.74
C VAL A 170 -10.33 9.12 -5.67
N CYS A 171 -9.12 9.66 -5.79
CA CYS A 171 -8.58 10.76 -4.97
C CYS A 171 -8.47 12.06 -5.78
N ALA A 172 -9.37 13.02 -5.58
CA ALA A 172 -10.59 12.89 -4.81
C ALA A 172 -11.73 13.67 -5.46
N SER A 173 -12.95 13.29 -5.10
CA SER A 173 -14.15 14.08 -5.35
C SER A 173 -14.43 14.95 -4.12
N ALA A 174 -13.89 16.17 -4.08
CA ALA A 174 -14.19 17.08 -2.98
C ALA A 174 -15.69 17.38 -2.91
N TYR A 175 -16.25 17.33 -1.69
CA TYR A 175 -17.62 17.75 -1.45
C TYR A 175 -17.79 19.23 -1.80
N GLN A 176 -18.81 19.51 -2.61
CA GLN A 176 -19.18 20.85 -3.03
C GLN A 176 -20.48 21.23 -2.30
N PRO A 177 -20.46 22.05 -1.25
CA PRO A 177 -21.69 22.44 -0.53
C PRO A 177 -22.48 23.55 -1.23
N TRP A 178 -21.85 24.29 -2.14
CA TRP A 178 -22.47 25.41 -2.86
C TRP A 178 -22.89 24.98 -4.27
N LEU A 179 -23.98 25.58 -4.77
CA LEU A 179 -24.48 25.37 -6.13
C LEU A 179 -24.02 26.48 -7.10
N ASP A 180 -23.53 27.59 -6.56
CA ASP A 180 -23.21 28.83 -7.26
C ASP A 180 -21.71 29.21 -7.19
N LYS A 181 -20.88 28.38 -6.56
CA LYS A 181 -19.43 28.60 -6.47
C LYS A 181 -18.64 27.63 -7.33
N TYR A 182 -17.83 28.19 -8.22
CA TYR A 182 -16.93 27.45 -9.11
C TYR A 182 -15.49 27.93 -8.91
N PRO A 183 -14.48 27.04 -8.89
CA PRO A 183 -14.63 25.57 -8.91
C PRO A 183 -15.16 25.00 -7.59
N GLY A 184 -15.36 25.85 -6.57
CA GLY A 184 -15.88 25.46 -5.25
C GLY A 184 -14.76 25.06 -4.29
N SER A 185 -15.02 24.04 -3.46
CA SER A 185 -14.05 23.48 -2.51
C SER A 185 -12.92 22.75 -3.23
N THR A 186 -11.67 23.02 -2.83
CA THR A 186 -10.46 22.40 -3.40
C THR A 186 -9.69 21.55 -2.39
N GLY A 187 -10.32 21.19 -1.27
CA GLY A 187 -9.71 20.35 -0.22
C GLY A 187 -8.40 20.91 0.33
N GLY A 188 -8.39 22.20 0.71
CA GLY A 188 -7.18 22.86 1.21
C GLY A 188 -6.12 23.16 0.15
N GLY A 189 -6.54 23.42 -1.10
CA GLY A 189 -5.64 23.80 -2.20
C GLY A 189 -5.10 22.63 -3.05
N ARG A 190 -5.51 21.39 -2.74
CA ARG A 190 -5.14 20.18 -3.51
C ARG A 190 -5.88 20.05 -4.86
N HIS A 191 -6.93 20.85 -5.06
CA HIS A 191 -7.88 20.87 -6.18
C HIS A 191 -8.96 19.80 -6.08
N TYR A 192 -8.60 18.52 -5.93
CA TYR A 192 -9.54 17.39 -5.86
C TYR A 192 -10.65 17.52 -6.90
N CYS A 193 -10.19 17.67 -8.15
CA CYS A 193 -10.98 18.15 -9.27
C CYS A 193 -11.97 17.12 -9.83
N LEU A 194 -12.00 15.89 -9.32
CA LEU A 194 -12.83 14.81 -9.85
C LEU A 194 -14.23 14.85 -9.25
N ASN A 195 -14.90 15.99 -9.41
CA ASN A 195 -16.21 16.28 -8.81
C ASN A 195 -17.12 17.03 -9.80
N ARG A 196 -18.38 17.26 -9.40
CA ARG A 196 -19.43 17.84 -10.25
C ARG A 196 -19.16 19.23 -10.82
N ASN A 197 -18.22 19.99 -10.23
CA ASN A 197 -17.88 21.34 -10.72
C ASN A 197 -16.79 21.31 -11.80
N ASN A 198 -16.24 20.14 -12.15
CA ASN A 198 -15.31 20.04 -13.27
C ASN A 198 -16.04 20.19 -14.61
N THR A 199 -15.42 20.90 -15.56
CA THR A 199 -16.03 21.23 -16.85
C THR A 199 -16.36 20.00 -17.70
N TYR A 200 -15.64 18.89 -17.50
CA TYR A 200 -15.91 17.63 -18.19
C TYR A 200 -16.90 16.70 -17.44
N TRP A 201 -17.44 17.10 -16.28
CA TRP A 201 -18.20 16.19 -15.41
C TRP A 201 -19.40 15.54 -16.12
N GLU A 202 -20.23 16.33 -16.78
CA GLU A 202 -21.40 15.86 -17.53
C GLU A 202 -21.03 14.94 -18.71
N TYR A 203 -19.78 14.97 -19.16
CA TYR A 203 -19.25 14.15 -20.24
C TYR A 203 -18.38 13.00 -19.74
N SER A 204 -18.19 12.85 -18.42
CA SER A 204 -17.19 11.94 -17.86
C SER A 204 -17.63 10.48 -17.78
N ARG A 205 -18.93 10.20 -17.96
CA ARG A 205 -19.49 8.84 -17.86
C ARG A 205 -18.72 7.78 -18.67
N PRO A 206 -18.35 7.99 -19.95
CA PRO A 206 -17.61 6.98 -20.70
C PRO A 206 -16.24 6.63 -20.08
N PHE A 207 -15.58 7.58 -19.41
CA PHE A 207 -14.31 7.35 -18.71
C PHE A 207 -14.48 6.45 -17.48
N TRP A 208 -15.58 6.61 -16.74
CA TRP A 208 -15.90 5.75 -15.60
C TRP A 208 -16.39 4.37 -16.04
N ASP A 209 -17.23 4.31 -17.08
CA ASP A 209 -17.68 3.05 -17.67
C ASP A 209 -16.50 2.24 -18.22
N TYR A 210 -15.50 2.89 -18.82
CA TYR A 210 -14.25 2.27 -19.23
C TYR A 210 -13.56 1.56 -18.06
N GLN A 211 -13.34 2.28 -16.95
CA GLN A 211 -12.69 1.73 -15.77
C GLN A 211 -13.49 0.57 -15.15
N ALA A 212 -14.82 0.71 -15.06
CA ALA A 212 -15.69 -0.35 -14.56
C ALA A 212 -15.59 -1.63 -15.39
N ARG A 213 -15.49 -1.53 -16.73
CA ARG A 213 -15.32 -2.69 -17.62
C ARG A 213 -13.94 -3.35 -17.45
N CYS A 214 -12.87 -2.56 -17.37
CA CYS A 214 -11.52 -3.08 -17.13
C CYS A 214 -11.44 -3.82 -15.80
N ALA A 215 -11.84 -3.18 -14.70
CA ALA A 215 -11.89 -3.80 -13.38
C ALA A 215 -12.79 -5.06 -13.37
N GLY A 216 -13.94 -5.01 -14.05
CA GLY A 216 -14.85 -6.15 -14.18
C GLY A 216 -14.25 -7.35 -14.90
N LEU A 217 -13.43 -7.12 -15.93
CA LEU A 217 -12.69 -8.17 -16.63
C LEU A 217 -11.53 -8.71 -15.78
N MET A 218 -10.73 -7.82 -15.19
CA MET A 218 -9.55 -8.19 -14.39
C MET A 218 -9.89 -8.97 -13.12
N ARG A 219 -11.14 -8.89 -12.63
CA ARG A 219 -11.64 -9.67 -11.49
C ARG A 219 -12.18 -11.05 -11.90
N LYS A 220 -12.08 -11.46 -13.17
CA LYS A 220 -12.47 -12.79 -13.65
C LYS A 220 -11.26 -13.72 -13.63
N GLY A 221 -11.43 -14.90 -13.04
CA GLY A 221 -10.38 -15.89 -12.96
C GLY A 221 -9.29 -15.50 -11.96
N MET A 222 -8.07 -15.94 -12.24
CA MET A 222 -6.87 -15.68 -11.46
C MET A 222 -5.83 -14.98 -12.35
N PRO A 223 -5.01 -14.08 -11.78
CA PRO A 223 -3.89 -13.50 -12.49
C PRO A 223 -2.89 -14.61 -12.87
N VAL A 224 -2.27 -14.45 -14.04
CA VAL A 224 -1.14 -15.29 -14.48
C VAL A 224 0.11 -14.45 -14.30
N VAL A 225 1.03 -14.95 -13.48
CA VAL A 225 2.26 -14.28 -13.11
C VAL A 225 3.39 -15.31 -13.20
N ASP A 226 4.39 -15.00 -14.01
CA ASP A 226 5.44 -15.96 -14.36
C ASP A 226 6.64 -15.90 -13.41
N LEU A 227 6.92 -14.71 -12.88
CA LEU A 227 8.10 -14.45 -12.06
C LEU A 227 7.69 -14.03 -10.64
N CYS A 228 8.37 -14.60 -9.64
CA CYS A 228 8.24 -14.17 -8.25
C CYS A 228 9.58 -13.63 -7.78
N ILE A 229 9.61 -12.33 -7.47
CA ILE A 229 10.83 -11.59 -7.14
C ILE A 229 10.90 -11.41 -5.63
N TYR A 230 11.85 -12.09 -4.99
CA TYR A 230 12.10 -11.94 -3.57
C TYR A 230 12.82 -10.62 -3.27
N VAL A 231 12.19 -9.72 -2.52
CA VAL A 231 12.74 -8.38 -2.21
C VAL A 231 13.50 -8.32 -0.88
N GLY A 232 13.59 -9.45 -0.17
CA GLY A 232 14.31 -9.59 1.10
C GLY A 232 13.41 -9.44 2.32
N GLN A 233 13.98 -9.75 3.50
CA GLN A 233 13.24 -9.82 4.77
C GLN A 233 13.69 -8.83 5.85
N ASN A 234 14.74 -8.03 5.60
CA ASN A 234 15.31 -7.10 6.59
C ASN A 234 14.48 -5.81 6.66
N PRO A 235 13.69 -5.57 7.72
CA PRO A 235 12.81 -4.42 7.74
C PRO A 235 13.57 -3.12 7.99
N PRO A 236 13.05 -1.99 7.45
CA PRO A 236 11.78 -1.90 6.73
C PRO A 236 11.86 -2.44 5.28
N VAL A 237 10.85 -3.19 4.85
CA VAL A 237 10.79 -3.86 3.54
C VAL A 237 9.74 -3.21 2.65
N LYS A 238 10.16 -2.84 1.44
CA LYS A 238 9.30 -2.44 0.33
C LYS A 238 9.99 -2.75 -1.01
N LEU A 239 9.25 -2.66 -2.09
CA LEU A 239 9.79 -2.72 -3.45
C LEU A 239 10.66 -1.48 -3.72
N LEU A 240 11.91 -1.74 -4.08
CA LEU A 240 12.88 -0.72 -4.45
C LEU A 240 13.28 -0.91 -5.92
N THR A 241 12.96 0.07 -6.75
CA THR A 241 13.10 0.00 -8.21
C THR A 241 14.54 -0.30 -8.65
N TYR A 242 15.52 0.30 -7.99
CA TYR A 242 16.94 0.09 -8.29
C TYR A 242 17.47 -1.31 -7.91
N ARG A 243 16.65 -2.11 -7.21
CA ARG A 243 16.95 -3.51 -6.87
C ARG A 243 16.20 -4.51 -7.74
N LEU A 244 15.30 -4.04 -8.61
CA LEU A 244 14.61 -4.91 -9.54
C LEU A 244 15.59 -5.45 -10.59
N PRO A 245 15.50 -6.74 -10.95
CA PRO A 245 16.18 -7.24 -12.14
C PRO A 245 15.54 -6.64 -13.39
N GLU A 246 16.22 -6.79 -14.52
CA GLU A 246 15.59 -6.56 -15.83
C GLU A 246 14.51 -7.62 -16.03
N ILE A 247 13.26 -7.17 -16.18
CA ILE A 247 12.11 -8.04 -16.41
C ILE A 247 12.03 -8.34 -17.90
N PRO A 248 12.12 -9.60 -18.34
CA PRO A 248 12.01 -9.95 -19.75
C PRO A 248 10.65 -9.55 -20.32
N GLU A 249 10.64 -9.06 -21.56
CA GLU A 249 9.40 -8.72 -22.26
C GLU A 249 8.46 -9.93 -22.36
N GLY A 250 7.16 -9.68 -22.15
CA GLY A 250 6.12 -10.70 -22.26
C GLY A 250 5.85 -11.50 -20.99
N TYR A 251 6.60 -11.27 -19.90
CA TYR A 251 6.39 -11.91 -18.61
C TYR A 251 5.84 -10.93 -17.58
N ASP A 252 4.84 -11.36 -16.81
CA ASP A 252 4.37 -10.63 -15.63
C ASP A 252 5.07 -11.16 -14.37
N TRP A 253 5.10 -10.35 -13.32
CA TRP A 253 5.89 -10.63 -12.11
C TRP A 253 5.18 -10.16 -10.86
N ASP A 254 5.38 -10.82 -9.73
CA ASP A 254 4.99 -10.33 -8.40
C ASP A 254 6.23 -10.22 -7.51
N VAL A 255 6.15 -9.42 -6.46
CA VAL A 255 7.19 -9.32 -5.42
C VAL A 255 6.75 -10.02 -4.13
N CYS A 256 7.70 -10.64 -3.43
CA CYS A 256 7.45 -11.35 -2.17
C CYS A 256 8.53 -11.08 -1.12
N THR A 257 8.18 -11.37 0.14
CA THR A 257 9.05 -11.28 1.32
C THR A 257 9.00 -12.57 2.12
#